data_AF-A0A1E7L4P9-F1
#
_entry.id   AF-A0A1E7L4P9-F1
#
_cell.length_a   1.000
_cell.length_b   1.000
_cell.length_c   1.000
_cell.angle_alpha   90.00
_cell.angle_beta   90.00
_cell.angle_gamma   90.00
#
_symmetry.space_group_name_H-M   'P 1'
#
loop_
_entity.id
_entity.type
_entity.pdbx_description
1 polymer ?
#
loop_
_entity_poly.entity_id
_entity_poly.type
_entity_poly.pdbx_seq_one_letter_code
_entity_poly.pdbx_strand_id
1 'polypeptide(L)'
;SSFGFGGANAHVVLEEYQPPAGTQTDAHTRTGPSTTVHSGPVAVLLSAHRPDVLRESATRWVEVLRRGDYRDADLPALSYTSQTGRTAMAERLAVVAGTLEELRAGLESWLRGEPTPAVFTGRAPRDGDAPAAPAALTDGFASGGRTEARHWAPVLQAWTTGAECDWRTLWGERHPQRISMPTYPFQLRRYWLDMSNPAHGPHVSRGLHPLVHRNTSDLSEQRYTSHFTGREFYIADHRVQGEQVVPGAALLEMARAAAVLAAGGAETDWALRQVVWSRPLTAGRPVDVHTAVSVRADGEPAFEIYTEGPGGERVVHSTGRLHRRTAGNAAELLDGPELPGGAGHLDVAALRAQCDGTVLDAEECYARFSGAGLEYGPTLRAVETLSGGTRQAVARLRLSAAASARTGFALHPSLLDAALQSTAGLFTGSGTSSAALPFALDRLEVLRATPSSGWAVARFAADDRPGGVRRLDIDVCDDDGEVCVRIRGFQVRTYGGDTAPSASGAANGTHAVTTNGTGNGTDTGNGNSTGTGSEADADARLLHLIHAIGEGALSADEFQRSLI
;
A
#
# COMPACT_ATOMS: atom_id res chain seq x y z
N SER A 1 34.38 -7.14 29.79
CA SER A 1 34.02 -5.71 29.79
C SER A 1 33.22 -5.41 28.54
N SER A 2 32.15 -4.62 28.64
CA SER A 2 31.31 -4.17 27.53
C SER A 2 31.14 -2.65 27.62
N PHE A 3 31.21 -1.97 26.47
CA PHE A 3 31.18 -0.52 26.37
C PHE A 3 30.11 -0.12 25.35
N GLY A 4 29.11 0.64 25.79
CA GLY A 4 28.07 1.20 24.96
C GLY A 4 28.46 2.56 24.41
N PHE A 5 28.08 2.85 23.16
CA PHE A 5 28.40 4.10 22.47
C PHE A 5 27.94 5.36 23.23
N GLY A 6 26.86 5.28 24.01
CA GLY A 6 26.37 6.37 24.87
C GLY A 6 27.16 6.59 26.17
N GLY A 7 28.31 5.93 26.35
CA GLY A 7 29.17 6.08 27.52
C GLY A 7 28.88 5.11 28.68
N ALA A 8 27.93 4.18 28.50
CA ALA A 8 27.63 3.15 29.49
C ALA A 8 28.70 2.04 29.48
N ASN A 9 29.29 1.75 30.63
CA ASN A 9 30.35 0.75 30.76
C ASN A 9 29.93 -0.34 31.75
N ALA A 10 30.15 -1.61 31.40
CA ALA A 10 29.87 -2.75 32.26
C ALA A 10 31.10 -3.69 32.33
N HIS A 11 31.55 -3.99 33.54
CA HIS A 11 32.63 -4.94 33.80
C HIS A 11 32.10 -6.06 34.70
N VAL A 12 32.43 -7.30 34.35
CA VAL A 12 32.13 -8.48 35.16
C VAL A 12 33.43 -9.23 35.37
N VAL A 13 33.69 -9.58 36.62
CA VAL A 13 34.73 -10.56 36.99
C VAL A 13 34.03 -11.91 37.05
N LEU A 14 34.48 -12.83 36.21
CA LEU A 14 33.98 -14.20 36.19
C LEU A 14 35.07 -15.09 36.74
N GLU A 15 34.68 -15.99 37.64
CA GLU A 15 35.51 -17.10 38.10
C GLU A 15 34.91 -18.38 37.53
N GLU A 16 35.78 -19.34 37.18
CA GLU A 16 35.30 -20.65 36.80
C GLU A 16 34.57 -21.30 37.98
N TYR A 17 33.40 -21.89 37.71
CA TYR A 17 32.75 -22.70 38.73
C TYR A 17 33.50 -24.02 38.88
N GLN A 18 34.08 -24.24 40.06
CA GLN A 18 34.62 -25.55 40.42
C GLN A 18 33.53 -26.37 41.10
N PRO A 19 33.02 -27.44 40.46
CA PRO A 19 32.05 -28.30 41.09
C PRO A 19 32.63 -28.90 42.39
N PRO A 20 31.83 -29.01 43.47
CA PRO A 20 32.27 -29.60 44.72
C PRO A 20 32.95 -30.96 44.49
N ALA A 21 34.08 -31.19 45.16
CA ALA A 21 34.81 -32.46 45.09
C ALA A 21 33.85 -33.62 45.41
N GLY A 22 33.56 -34.44 44.40
CA GLY A 22 32.50 -35.46 44.41
C GLY A 22 31.48 -35.35 43.25
N THR A 23 31.47 -34.24 42.51
CA THR A 23 30.66 -34.04 41.29
C THR A 23 31.47 -34.03 39.99
N GLN A 24 32.79 -34.21 40.07
CA GLN A 24 33.70 -34.30 38.92
C GLN A 24 33.75 -35.72 38.37
N THR A 25 33.20 -35.92 37.16
CA THR A 25 33.81 -36.85 36.20
C THR A 25 34.79 -36.00 35.39
N ASP A 26 36.08 -36.15 35.65
CA ASP A 26 37.15 -35.34 35.08
C ASP A 26 37.03 -35.18 33.55
N ALA A 27 36.86 -33.94 33.11
CA ALA A 27 36.87 -33.60 31.69
C ALA A 27 38.27 -33.49 31.10
N HIS A 28 39.36 -33.48 31.90
CA HIS A 28 40.73 -33.29 31.37
C HIS A 28 41.83 -34.19 31.98
N THR A 29 41.54 -35.04 32.96
CA THR A 29 42.44 -36.12 33.42
C THR A 29 41.86 -37.48 33.04
N ARG A 30 42.43 -38.08 32.00
CA ARG A 30 41.92 -39.27 31.29
C ARG A 30 42.25 -40.61 31.97
N THR A 31 42.43 -40.66 33.29
CA THR A 31 42.71 -41.90 34.05
C THR A 31 42.40 -41.70 35.55
N GLY A 32 41.20 -42.07 36.00
CA GLY A 32 40.79 -42.08 37.41
C GLY A 32 39.33 -42.55 37.57
N PRO A 33 38.95 -43.26 38.65
CA PRO A 33 37.75 -44.09 38.66
C PRO A 33 36.48 -43.23 38.67
N SER A 34 35.72 -43.34 37.58
CA SER A 34 34.39 -42.76 37.42
C SER A 34 33.45 -43.34 38.46
N THR A 35 32.87 -42.50 39.33
CA THR A 35 31.68 -42.89 40.11
C THR A 35 30.51 -43.08 39.15
N THR A 36 30.41 -44.29 38.60
CA THR A 36 29.30 -44.78 37.78
C THR A 36 28.02 -44.78 38.61
N VAL A 37 27.21 -43.73 38.47
CA VAL A 37 25.88 -43.66 39.11
C VAL A 37 24.91 -44.66 38.46
N HIS A 38 25.19 -45.14 37.23
CA HIS A 38 24.36 -46.12 36.51
C HIS A 38 25.21 -47.11 35.71
N SER A 39 24.90 -48.40 35.83
CA SER A 39 25.62 -49.52 35.17
C SER A 39 24.74 -50.32 34.20
N GLY A 40 23.65 -49.73 33.70
CA GLY A 40 22.72 -50.39 32.79
C GLY A 40 22.25 -49.49 31.64
N PRO A 41 21.51 -50.05 30.67
CA PRO A 41 21.04 -49.31 29.51
C PRO A 41 20.13 -48.14 29.92
N VAL A 42 20.22 -47.04 29.18
CA VAL A 42 19.46 -45.81 29.41
C VAL A 42 18.66 -45.44 28.17
N ALA A 43 17.62 -44.62 28.34
CA ALA A 43 16.83 -44.11 27.22
C ALA A 43 17.25 -42.69 26.83
N VAL A 44 17.62 -42.49 25.56
CA VAL A 44 17.90 -41.17 24.99
C VAL A 44 16.71 -40.73 24.15
N LEU A 45 16.21 -39.51 24.41
CA LEU A 45 14.97 -39.00 23.82
C LEU A 45 15.23 -37.89 22.79
N LEU A 46 14.57 -37.98 21.64
CA LEU A 46 14.51 -36.95 20.62
C LEU A 46 13.04 -36.61 20.33
N SER A 47 12.73 -35.33 20.14
CA SER A 47 11.41 -34.92 19.67
C SER A 47 11.46 -33.69 18.78
N ALA A 48 10.49 -33.56 17.87
CA ALA A 48 10.35 -32.40 17.00
C ALA A 48 8.88 -32.07 16.71
N HIS A 49 8.61 -30.86 16.20
CA HIS A 49 7.26 -30.47 15.78
C HIS A 49 6.81 -31.17 14.49
N ARG A 50 7.74 -31.68 13.68
CA ARG A 50 7.46 -32.28 12.37
C ARG A 50 8.38 -33.49 12.08
N PRO A 51 7.92 -34.47 11.28
CA PRO A 51 8.70 -35.68 11.00
C PRO A 51 10.03 -35.41 10.29
N ASP A 52 10.08 -34.44 9.38
CA ASP A 52 11.30 -34.04 8.67
C ASP A 52 12.37 -33.47 9.62
N VAL A 53 11.94 -32.66 10.59
CA VAL A 53 12.83 -32.06 11.59
C VAL A 53 13.34 -33.11 12.59
N LEU A 54 12.52 -34.11 12.92
CA LEU A 54 12.96 -35.23 13.75
C LEU A 54 14.04 -36.06 13.04
N ARG A 55 13.89 -36.29 11.73
CA ARG A 55 14.91 -36.95 10.90
C ARG A 55 16.22 -36.17 10.84
N GLU A 56 16.16 -34.85 10.66
CA GLU A 56 17.36 -34.01 10.69
C GLU A 56 18.05 -34.06 12.06
N SER A 57 17.27 -34.02 13.15
CA SER A 57 17.78 -34.13 14.52
C SER A 57 18.52 -35.45 14.74
N ALA A 58 17.93 -36.58 14.36
CA ALA A 58 18.55 -37.89 14.44
C ALA A 58 19.84 -37.98 13.61
N THR A 59 19.85 -37.35 12.42
CA THR A 59 21.05 -37.30 11.56
C THR A 59 22.20 -36.53 12.24
N ARG A 60 21.93 -35.35 12.81
CA ARG A 60 22.93 -34.58 13.57
C ARG A 60 23.46 -35.35 14.77
N TRP A 61 22.60 -36.13 15.44
CA TRP A 61 23.02 -37.00 16.53
C TRP A 61 23.96 -38.12 16.08
N VAL A 62 23.66 -38.79 14.97
CA VAL A 62 24.55 -39.80 14.39
C VAL A 62 25.91 -39.19 14.02
N GLU A 63 25.93 -37.98 13.47
CA GLU A 63 27.17 -37.27 13.11
C GLU A 63 28.06 -36.98 14.32
N VAL A 64 27.51 -36.43 15.41
CA VAL A 64 28.32 -36.14 16.62
C VAL A 64 28.82 -37.41 17.31
N LEU A 65 28.03 -38.50 17.27
CA LEU A 65 28.44 -39.80 17.81
C LEU A 65 29.58 -40.41 16.97
N ARG A 66 29.54 -40.23 15.64
CA ARG A 66 30.65 -40.65 14.75
C ARG A 66 31.90 -39.82 14.92
N ARG A 67 31.76 -38.51 15.21
CA ARG A 67 32.89 -37.61 15.45
C ARG A 67 33.64 -37.93 16.76
N GLY A 68 33.00 -38.66 17.67
CA GLY A 68 33.59 -39.03 18.95
C GLY A 68 33.54 -37.91 19.99
N ASP A 69 32.55 -37.02 19.90
CA ASP A 69 32.36 -35.90 20.84
C ASP A 69 31.97 -36.38 22.26
N TYR A 70 31.53 -37.64 22.38
CA TYR A 70 31.08 -38.26 23.62
C TYR A 70 31.77 -39.60 23.81
N ARG A 71 31.87 -40.04 25.06
CA ARG A 71 32.34 -41.37 25.47
C ARG A 71 31.18 -42.14 26.11
N ASP A 72 31.29 -43.46 26.21
CA ASP A 72 30.26 -44.28 26.86
C ASP A 72 29.95 -43.85 28.30
N ALA A 73 30.95 -43.30 29.01
CA ALA A 73 30.77 -42.74 30.35
C ALA A 73 29.81 -41.53 30.39
N ASP A 74 29.60 -40.85 29.27
CA ASP A 74 28.73 -39.67 29.15
C ASP A 74 27.26 -40.06 28.86
N LEU A 75 27.00 -41.33 28.51
CA LEU A 75 25.68 -41.84 28.11
C LEU A 75 24.58 -41.61 29.17
N PRO A 76 24.81 -41.81 30.49
CA PRO A 76 23.83 -41.46 31.51
C PRO A 76 23.50 -39.95 31.53
N ALA A 77 24.51 -39.10 31.33
CA ALA A 77 24.31 -37.65 31.27
C ALA A 77 23.56 -37.23 30.00
N LEU A 78 23.81 -37.87 28.85
CA LEU A 78 23.04 -37.67 27.62
C LEU A 78 21.56 -38.03 27.82
N SER A 79 21.30 -39.18 28.43
CA SER A 79 19.95 -39.63 28.76
C SER A 79 19.24 -38.63 29.68
N TYR A 80 19.84 -38.28 30.83
CA TYR A 80 19.28 -37.33 31.78
C TYR A 80 19.00 -35.95 31.16
N THR A 81 19.94 -35.45 30.35
CA THR A 81 19.80 -34.14 29.69
C THR A 81 18.71 -34.19 28.61
N SER A 82 18.59 -35.28 27.84
CA SER A 82 17.52 -35.46 26.85
C SER A 82 16.13 -35.50 27.48
N GLN A 83 16.01 -36.09 28.66
CA GLN A 83 14.76 -36.27 29.38
C GLN A 83 14.31 -35.02 30.15
N THR A 84 15.23 -34.31 30.80
CA THR A 84 14.88 -33.19 31.69
C THR A 84 15.20 -31.81 31.11
N GLY A 85 16.04 -31.74 30.07
CA GLY A 85 16.60 -30.50 29.51
C GLY A 85 15.99 -30.07 28.18
N ARG A 86 15.05 -30.84 27.61
CA ARG A 86 14.39 -30.51 26.34
C ARG A 86 12.87 -30.54 26.47
N THR A 87 12.21 -29.67 25.72
CA THR A 87 10.75 -29.67 25.57
C THR A 87 10.32 -30.86 24.71
N ALA A 88 9.42 -31.71 25.22
CA ALA A 88 8.85 -32.81 24.46
C ALA A 88 7.84 -32.28 23.42
N MET A 89 8.11 -32.53 22.14
CA MET A 89 7.28 -32.10 21.01
C MET A 89 6.40 -33.24 20.47
N ALA A 90 5.68 -32.99 19.39
CA ALA A 90 4.67 -33.90 18.84
C ALA A 90 5.26 -35.20 18.27
N GLU A 91 6.29 -35.12 17.44
CA GLU A 91 6.97 -36.31 16.90
C GLU A 91 8.04 -36.75 17.90
N ARG A 92 7.98 -38.01 18.36
CA ARG A 92 8.81 -38.52 19.45
C ARG A 92 9.56 -39.79 19.03
N LEU A 93 10.83 -39.84 19.39
CA LEU A 93 11.76 -40.96 19.15
C LEU A 93 12.56 -41.21 20.43
N ALA A 94 12.68 -42.46 20.85
CA ALA A 94 13.52 -42.87 21.96
C ALA A 94 14.35 -44.10 21.57
N VAL A 95 15.59 -44.15 22.06
CA VAL A 95 16.49 -45.29 21.87
C VAL A 95 17.00 -45.73 23.23
N VAL A 96 16.80 -47.02 23.54
CA VAL A 96 17.40 -47.65 24.72
C VAL A 96 18.77 -48.19 24.34
N ALA A 97 19.83 -47.74 25.01
CA ALA A 97 21.20 -48.11 24.70
C ALA A 97 22.05 -48.24 25.96
N GLY A 98 22.94 -49.23 25.98
CA GLY A 98 24.00 -49.41 26.98
C GLY A 98 25.35 -48.82 26.54
N THR A 99 25.52 -48.55 25.25
CA THR A 99 26.73 -47.91 24.67
C THR A 99 26.36 -46.84 23.65
N LEU A 100 27.30 -45.94 23.34
CA LEU A 100 27.12 -44.96 22.27
C LEU A 100 27.00 -45.61 20.88
N GLU A 101 27.65 -46.77 20.69
CA GLU A 101 27.51 -47.56 19.46
C GLU A 101 26.07 -48.06 19.28
N GLU A 102 25.47 -48.60 20.35
CA GLU A 102 24.07 -49.03 20.33
C GLU A 102 23.10 -47.86 20.10
N LEU A 103 23.37 -46.70 20.71
CA LEU A 103 22.60 -45.49 20.48
C LEU A 103 22.69 -45.06 19.01
N ARG A 104 23.89 -45.04 18.43
CA ARG A 104 24.12 -44.71 17.02
C ARG A 104 23.40 -45.69 16.10
N ALA A 105 23.58 -46.99 16.32
CA ALA A 105 22.95 -48.04 15.52
C ALA A 105 21.41 -47.97 15.59
N GLY A 106 20.86 -47.66 16.78
CA GLY A 106 19.43 -47.43 16.97
C GLY A 106 18.91 -46.26 16.12
N LEU A 107 19.57 -45.10 16.18
CA LEU A 107 19.21 -43.93 15.36
C LEU A 107 19.33 -44.21 13.85
N GLU A 108 20.41 -44.87 13.42
CA GLU A 108 20.62 -45.24 12.01
C GLU A 108 19.57 -46.24 11.50
N SER A 109 19.17 -47.21 12.35
CA SER A 109 18.12 -48.17 12.00
C SER A 109 16.78 -47.48 11.74
N TRP A 110 16.42 -46.49 12.57
CA TRP A 110 15.21 -45.68 12.38
C TRP A 110 15.29 -44.78 11.15
N LEU A 111 16.45 -44.16 10.90
CA LEU A 111 16.67 -43.33 9.70
C LEU A 111 16.50 -44.14 8.41
N ARG A 112 16.91 -45.42 8.40
CA ARG A 112 16.71 -46.36 7.27
C ARG A 112 15.28 -46.89 7.15
N GLY A 113 14.42 -46.65 8.14
CA GLY A 113 13.05 -47.17 8.17
C GLY A 113 12.93 -48.61 8.69
N GLU A 114 13.98 -49.13 9.33
CA GLU A 114 14.06 -50.49 9.87
C GLU A 114 14.38 -50.44 11.38
N PRO A 115 13.51 -49.86 12.23
CA PRO A 115 13.80 -49.67 13.64
C PRO A 115 13.97 -51.02 14.36
N THR A 116 15.03 -51.12 15.17
CA THR A 116 15.23 -52.29 16.05
C THR A 116 14.26 -52.27 17.23
N PRO A 117 14.07 -53.39 17.97
CA PRO A 117 13.21 -53.42 19.17
C PRO A 117 13.61 -52.46 20.30
N ALA A 118 14.84 -51.91 20.26
CA ALA A 118 15.33 -50.91 21.21
C ALA A 118 14.88 -49.47 20.86
N VAL A 119 14.24 -49.28 19.71
CA VAL A 119 13.77 -47.99 19.20
C VAL A 119 12.26 -47.87 19.38
N PHE A 120 11.84 -46.78 19.99
CA PHE A 120 10.43 -46.43 20.19
C PHE A 120 10.14 -45.13 19.44
N THR A 121 9.08 -45.11 18.64
CA THR A 121 8.67 -43.91 17.88
C THR A 121 7.18 -43.75 17.95
N GLY A 122 6.70 -42.50 17.98
CA GLY A 122 5.29 -42.21 18.02
C GLY A 122 5.01 -40.73 17.85
N ARG A 123 3.72 -40.39 17.85
CA ARG A 123 3.24 -39.03 17.70
C ARG A 123 2.26 -38.71 18.82
N ALA A 124 2.57 -37.68 19.59
CA ALA A 124 1.66 -37.15 20.60
C ALA A 124 0.46 -36.45 19.93
N PRO A 125 -0.76 -36.61 20.46
CA PRO A 125 -1.94 -35.90 19.98
C PRO A 125 -1.80 -34.38 20.18
N ARG A 126 -2.55 -33.61 19.38
CA ARG A 126 -2.63 -32.15 19.52
C ARG A 126 -3.65 -31.80 20.60
N ASP A 127 -3.24 -31.00 21.58
CA ASP A 127 -4.03 -30.33 22.63
C ASP A 127 -5.00 -31.20 23.46
N GLY A 128 -4.81 -31.19 24.79
CA GLY A 128 -5.83 -31.59 25.79
C GLY A 128 -6.10 -33.08 26.02
N ASP A 129 -5.75 -33.96 25.07
CA ASP A 129 -6.03 -35.40 25.12
C ASP A 129 -4.80 -36.28 25.44
N ALA A 130 -3.78 -35.69 26.07
CA ALA A 130 -2.58 -36.41 26.45
C ALA A 130 -2.92 -37.47 27.52
N PRO A 131 -2.72 -38.77 27.26
CA PRO A 131 -3.00 -39.79 28.25
C PRO A 131 -2.07 -39.59 29.46
N ALA A 132 -2.60 -39.63 30.68
CA ALA A 132 -1.76 -39.63 31.87
C ALA A 132 -0.84 -40.86 31.84
N ALA A 133 0.45 -40.67 32.15
CA ALA A 133 1.36 -41.80 32.30
C ALA A 133 0.81 -42.70 33.43
N PRO A 134 0.65 -44.02 33.21
CA PRO A 134 0.15 -44.90 34.26
C PRO A 134 1.04 -44.79 35.51
N ALA A 135 0.45 -44.45 36.67
CA ALA A 135 1.18 -44.25 37.93
C ALA A 135 2.03 -45.45 38.36
N ALA A 136 1.66 -46.66 37.92
CA ALA A 136 2.41 -47.89 38.15
C ALA A 136 3.77 -47.94 37.42
N LEU A 137 4.00 -47.09 36.41
CA LEU A 137 5.26 -47.05 35.64
C LEU A 137 6.40 -46.35 36.38
N THR A 138 6.10 -45.46 37.33
CA THR A 138 7.09 -44.65 38.04
C THR A 138 7.61 -45.32 39.31
N ASP A 139 6.77 -46.02 40.07
CA ASP A 139 7.13 -46.63 41.38
C ASP A 139 8.12 -47.81 41.25
N GLY A 140 7.92 -48.68 40.26
CA GLY A 140 8.84 -49.80 39.98
C GLY A 140 10.18 -49.37 39.38
N PHE A 141 10.21 -48.21 38.72
CA PHE A 141 11.39 -47.68 38.04
C PHE A 141 12.34 -46.96 38.99
N ALA A 142 11.79 -46.23 39.97
CA ALA A 142 12.55 -45.53 41.01
C ALA A 142 13.37 -46.48 41.90
N SER A 143 12.88 -47.71 42.10
CA SER A 143 13.38 -48.71 43.05
C SER A 143 14.49 -49.64 42.50
N GLY A 144 15.03 -49.36 41.31
CA GLY A 144 16.10 -50.17 40.68
C GLY A 144 15.83 -50.67 39.27
N GLY A 145 14.65 -50.38 38.69
CA GLY A 145 14.27 -50.84 37.34
C GLY A 145 15.13 -50.29 36.19
N ARG A 146 15.93 -49.24 36.41
CA ARG A 146 16.75 -48.56 35.39
C ARG A 146 17.90 -49.40 34.80
N THR A 147 18.27 -50.51 35.43
CA THR A 147 19.45 -51.29 35.03
C THR A 147 19.17 -52.32 33.93
N GLU A 148 17.92 -52.45 33.47
CA GLU A 148 17.53 -53.46 32.50
C GLU A 148 16.67 -52.88 31.39
N ALA A 149 17.01 -53.18 30.13
CA ALA A 149 16.36 -52.60 28.95
C ALA A 149 14.83 -52.81 28.95
N ARG A 150 14.35 -53.97 29.45
CA ARG A 150 12.92 -54.33 29.46
C ARG A 150 12.04 -53.35 30.24
N HIS A 151 12.57 -52.69 31.26
CA HIS A 151 11.77 -51.80 32.09
C HIS A 151 11.52 -50.45 31.40
N TRP A 152 12.37 -50.05 30.44
CA TRP A 152 12.18 -48.79 29.70
C TRP A 152 10.97 -48.87 28.76
N ALA A 153 10.66 -50.06 28.22
CA ALA A 153 9.67 -50.19 27.16
C ALA A 153 8.29 -49.61 27.51
N PRO A 154 7.68 -49.88 28.68
CA PRO A 154 6.36 -49.34 29.00
C PRO A 154 6.35 -47.81 29.17
N VAL A 155 7.42 -47.24 29.77
CA VAL A 155 7.57 -45.78 29.95
C VAL A 155 7.74 -45.09 28.60
N LEU A 156 8.58 -45.65 27.73
CA LEU A 156 8.82 -45.08 26.41
C LEU A 156 7.61 -45.22 25.48
N GLN A 157 6.86 -46.32 25.56
CA GLN A 157 5.59 -46.46 24.84
C GLN A 157 4.61 -45.36 25.25
N ALA A 158 4.40 -45.15 26.56
CA ALA A 158 3.52 -44.08 27.06
C ALA A 158 4.02 -42.68 26.63
N TRP A 159 5.33 -42.42 26.75
CA TRP A 159 5.88 -41.14 26.33
C TRP A 159 5.74 -40.92 24.83
N THR A 160 6.00 -41.90 23.97
CA THR A 160 5.88 -41.74 22.52
C THR A 160 4.44 -41.49 22.05
N THR A 161 3.43 -41.89 22.81
CA THR A 161 2.00 -41.60 22.54
C THR A 161 1.52 -40.29 23.15
N GLY A 162 2.40 -39.53 23.81
CA GLY A 162 2.12 -38.18 24.28
C GLY A 162 2.04 -38.00 25.79
N ALA A 163 2.12 -39.08 26.57
CA ALA A 163 2.05 -38.98 28.03
C ALA A 163 3.14 -38.07 28.59
N GLU A 164 2.78 -37.32 29.64
CA GLU A 164 3.73 -36.56 30.43
C GLU A 164 4.42 -37.48 31.43
N CYS A 165 5.76 -37.51 31.40
CA CYS A 165 6.56 -38.32 32.31
C CYS A 165 7.39 -37.40 33.18
N ASP A 166 7.29 -37.54 34.51
CA ASP A 166 8.18 -36.84 35.42
C ASP A 166 9.54 -37.55 35.49
N TRP A 167 10.40 -37.21 34.54
CA TRP A 167 11.75 -37.75 34.46
C TRP A 167 12.60 -37.46 35.70
N ARG A 168 12.35 -36.38 36.46
CA ARG A 168 13.16 -36.07 37.64
C ARG A 168 12.93 -37.10 38.75
N THR A 169 11.68 -37.46 38.98
CA THR A 169 11.30 -38.53 39.90
C THR A 169 11.92 -39.87 39.47
N LEU A 170 12.04 -40.12 38.16
CA LEU A 170 12.70 -41.32 37.63
C LEU A 170 14.22 -41.37 37.85
N TRP A 171 14.93 -40.27 38.10
CA TRP A 171 16.36 -40.32 38.47
C TRP A 171 16.60 -40.19 39.98
N GLY A 172 15.68 -39.54 40.71
CA GLY A 172 15.79 -39.32 42.15
C GLY A 172 16.85 -38.27 42.51
N GLU A 173 17.28 -38.28 43.78
CA GLU A 173 18.20 -37.27 44.33
C GLU A 173 19.60 -37.31 43.72
N ARG A 174 20.07 -38.49 43.29
CA ARG A 174 21.36 -38.66 42.61
C ARG A 174 21.15 -38.79 41.11
N HIS A 175 21.50 -37.76 40.38
CA HIS A 175 21.37 -37.72 38.92
C HIS A 175 22.64 -37.17 38.27
N PRO A 176 22.94 -37.55 37.02
CA PRO A 176 24.04 -36.98 36.26
C PRO A 176 23.92 -35.46 36.10
N GLN A 177 25.06 -34.79 35.95
CA GLN A 177 25.08 -33.38 35.53
C GLN A 177 24.56 -33.25 34.09
N ARG A 178 23.92 -32.12 33.79
CA ARG A 178 23.49 -31.81 32.41
C ARG A 178 24.70 -31.48 31.56
N ILE A 179 24.76 -32.07 30.38
CA ILE A 179 25.83 -31.84 29.41
C ILE A 179 25.28 -31.20 28.14
N SER A 180 26.14 -30.50 27.40
CA SER A 180 25.78 -29.97 26.09
C SER A 180 25.42 -31.12 25.13
N MET A 181 24.40 -30.89 24.31
CA MET A 181 23.92 -31.81 23.31
C MET A 181 23.73 -31.07 21.97
N PRO A 182 23.60 -31.77 20.83
CA PRO A 182 23.32 -31.14 19.54
C PRO A 182 22.13 -30.18 19.59
N THR A 183 22.26 -29.00 18.99
CA THR A 183 21.17 -28.00 18.98
C THR A 183 19.98 -28.50 18.15
N TYR A 184 18.78 -28.06 18.52
CA TYR A 184 17.57 -28.39 17.77
C TYR A 184 17.68 -27.83 16.34
N PRO A 185 17.40 -28.64 15.30
CA PRO A 185 17.36 -28.18 13.91
C PRO A 185 16.14 -27.29 13.67
N PHE A 186 16.24 -26.02 14.05
CA PHE A 186 15.23 -25.05 13.62
C PHE A 186 15.22 -25.01 12.09
N GLN A 187 14.02 -25.13 11.51
CA GLN A 187 13.85 -24.95 10.08
C GLN A 187 14.33 -23.55 9.71
N LEU A 188 15.35 -23.49 8.86
CA LEU A 188 15.89 -22.24 8.34
C LEU A 188 14.96 -21.70 7.25
N ARG A 189 13.77 -21.29 7.67
CA ARG A 189 12.89 -20.48 6.83
C ARG A 189 13.37 -19.05 6.91
N ARG A 190 13.60 -18.43 5.76
CA ARG A 190 13.95 -17.01 5.67
C ARG A 190 12.74 -16.18 6.11
N TYR A 191 12.77 -15.73 7.35
CA TYR A 191 11.90 -14.69 7.88
C TYR A 191 12.74 -13.44 8.05
N TRP A 192 12.83 -12.64 6.99
CA TRP A 192 13.68 -11.45 6.95
C TRP A 192 12.84 -10.27 6.48
N LEU A 193 12.92 -9.15 7.20
CA LEU A 193 12.52 -7.86 6.66
C LEU A 193 13.61 -7.46 5.67
N ASP A 194 13.29 -7.33 4.40
CA ASP A 194 14.28 -6.91 3.39
C ASP A 194 14.63 -5.43 3.60
N MET A 195 15.72 -5.19 4.32
CA MET A 195 16.28 -3.87 4.60
C MET A 195 17.41 -3.50 3.62
N SER A 196 17.72 -4.36 2.64
CA SER A 196 18.74 -4.13 1.60
C SER A 196 18.25 -3.18 0.49
N ASN A 197 17.04 -2.64 0.64
CA ASN A 197 16.51 -1.56 -0.16
C ASN A 197 16.25 -0.35 0.76
N PRO A 198 17.08 0.71 0.71
CA PRO A 198 16.79 1.98 1.36
C PRO A 198 15.51 2.65 0.83
N ALA A 199 14.89 2.11 -0.21
CA ALA A 199 13.57 2.52 -0.67
C ALA A 199 12.48 1.61 -0.07
N HIS A 200 12.01 1.94 1.13
CA HIS A 200 10.63 1.65 1.55
C HIS A 200 9.63 2.62 0.89
N GLY A 201 9.92 3.03 -0.36
CA GLY A 201 8.86 3.16 -1.36
C GLY A 201 8.38 1.75 -1.75
N PRO A 202 7.14 1.62 -2.25
CA PRO A 202 6.55 0.32 -2.54
C PRO A 202 7.42 -0.45 -3.54
N HIS A 203 7.44 -1.78 -3.39
CA HIS A 203 7.72 -2.67 -4.51
C HIS A 203 6.73 -2.34 -5.62
N VAL A 204 7.15 -1.48 -6.54
CA VAL A 204 6.61 -1.46 -7.89
C VAL A 204 7.09 -2.80 -8.46
N SER A 205 6.23 -3.82 -8.43
CA SER A 205 6.17 -4.72 -9.59
C SER A 205 6.30 -3.79 -10.78
N ARG A 206 7.37 -3.88 -11.58
CA ARG A 206 7.66 -2.94 -12.68
C ARG A 206 6.39 -2.85 -13.53
N GLY A 207 5.53 -1.89 -13.19
CA GLY A 207 4.26 -1.72 -13.84
C GLY A 207 4.58 -1.34 -15.28
N LEU A 208 3.66 -1.58 -16.19
CA LEU A 208 3.81 -1.12 -17.56
C LEU A 208 4.17 0.39 -17.62
N HIS A 209 3.71 1.13 -16.63
CA HIS A 209 4.00 2.54 -16.35
C HIS A 209 3.76 2.84 -14.85
N PRO A 210 4.36 3.88 -14.22
CA PRO A 210 4.13 4.19 -12.80
C PRO A 210 2.66 4.39 -12.40
N LEU A 211 1.82 4.88 -13.33
CA LEU A 211 0.37 5.04 -13.18
C LEU A 211 -0.47 3.92 -13.82
N VAL A 212 0.14 3.01 -14.59
CA VAL A 212 -0.56 1.90 -15.29
C VAL A 212 0.17 0.59 -15.00
N HIS A 213 -0.31 -0.20 -14.03
CA HIS A 213 0.52 -1.27 -13.47
C HIS A 213 0.48 -2.57 -14.28
N ARG A 214 -0.71 -3.06 -14.63
CA ARG A 214 -0.87 -4.35 -15.31
C ARG A 214 -1.92 -4.27 -16.41
N ASN A 215 -1.70 -4.99 -17.50
CA ASN A 215 -2.74 -5.25 -18.49
C ASN A 215 -3.67 -6.33 -17.92
N THR A 216 -4.96 -6.04 -17.87
CA THR A 216 -6.05 -6.90 -17.37
C THR A 216 -7.16 -7.01 -18.40
N SER A 217 -6.81 -6.83 -19.68
CA SER A 217 -7.70 -7.04 -20.81
C SER A 217 -8.17 -8.49 -20.88
N ASP A 218 -9.40 -8.66 -21.32
CA ASP A 218 -9.96 -9.94 -21.74
C ASP A 218 -10.70 -9.75 -23.08
N LEU A 219 -11.51 -10.73 -23.48
CA LEU A 219 -12.26 -10.65 -24.75
C LEU A 219 -13.37 -9.58 -24.73
N SER A 220 -13.74 -9.04 -23.57
CA SER A 220 -14.82 -8.07 -23.42
C SER A 220 -14.32 -6.63 -23.47
N GLU A 221 -13.11 -6.35 -22.97
CA GLU A 221 -12.60 -4.98 -22.85
C GLU A 221 -11.08 -4.94 -22.88
N GLN A 222 -10.53 -3.94 -23.59
CA GLN A 222 -9.13 -3.58 -23.47
C GLN A 222 -8.95 -2.73 -22.20
N ARG A 223 -8.33 -3.31 -21.17
CA ARG A 223 -8.31 -2.74 -19.82
C ARG A 223 -6.93 -2.88 -19.18
N TYR A 224 -6.55 -1.85 -18.43
CA TYR A 224 -5.40 -1.88 -17.53
C TYR A 224 -5.87 -1.65 -16.10
N THR A 225 -5.21 -2.26 -15.13
CA THR A 225 -5.48 -2.05 -13.71
C THR A 225 -4.23 -1.54 -12.99
N SER A 226 -4.43 -0.53 -12.14
CA SER A 226 -3.44 0.00 -11.21
C SER A 226 -3.93 -0.15 -9.78
N HIS A 227 -3.08 -0.67 -8.90
CA HIS A 227 -3.37 -0.78 -7.49
C HIS A 227 -2.71 0.40 -6.75
N PHE A 228 -3.51 1.35 -6.28
CA PHE A 228 -3.01 2.47 -5.50
C PHE A 228 -3.18 2.19 -4.01
N THR A 229 -2.13 2.45 -3.25
CA THR A 229 -2.09 2.21 -1.80
C THR A 229 -2.38 3.47 -0.98
N GLY A 230 -2.41 4.64 -1.63
CA GLY A 230 -2.49 5.95 -0.97
C GLY A 230 -1.12 6.50 -0.54
N ARG A 231 -0.04 5.75 -0.79
CA ARG A 231 1.35 6.10 -0.43
C ARG A 231 2.18 6.59 -1.62
N GLU A 232 1.63 6.51 -2.82
CA GLU A 232 2.23 7.07 -4.02
C GLU A 232 2.41 8.58 -3.81
N PHE A 233 3.57 9.14 -4.18
CA PHE A 233 3.93 10.51 -3.79
C PHE A 233 2.86 11.54 -4.19
N TYR A 234 2.29 11.40 -5.38
CA TYR A 234 1.24 12.27 -5.91
C TYR A 234 -0.14 12.04 -5.26
N ILE A 235 -0.35 10.96 -4.51
CA ILE A 235 -1.59 10.71 -3.75
C ILE A 235 -1.40 11.12 -2.28
N ALA A 236 -0.26 10.73 -1.70
CA ALA A 236 0.09 11.05 -0.32
C ALA A 236 0.09 12.56 -0.06
N ASP A 237 0.59 13.32 -1.04
CA ASP A 237 0.73 14.77 -0.97
C ASP A 237 -0.42 15.54 -1.62
N HIS A 238 -1.54 14.90 -1.95
CA HIS A 238 -2.71 15.56 -2.54
C HIS A 238 -3.97 15.32 -1.72
N ARG A 239 -4.40 16.35 -0.99
CA ARG A 239 -5.61 16.31 -0.18
C ARG A 239 -6.59 17.41 -0.58
N VAL A 240 -7.85 17.04 -0.74
CA VAL A 240 -8.95 17.96 -1.07
C VAL A 240 -10.00 17.81 0.03
N GLN A 241 -10.27 18.89 0.76
CA GLN A 241 -11.17 18.90 1.91
C GLN A 241 -10.83 17.79 2.93
N GLY A 242 -9.54 17.60 3.20
CA GLY A 242 -9.01 16.59 4.11
C GLY A 242 -8.88 15.17 3.54
N GLU A 243 -9.55 14.86 2.42
CA GLU A 243 -9.54 13.54 1.78
C GLU A 243 -8.36 13.36 0.83
N GLN A 244 -7.73 12.18 0.84
CA GLN A 244 -6.69 11.84 -0.15
C GLN A 244 -7.33 11.58 -1.51
N VAL A 245 -6.98 12.39 -2.50
CA VAL A 245 -7.55 12.35 -3.85
C VAL A 245 -6.44 12.19 -4.87
N VAL A 246 -6.60 11.31 -5.85
CA VAL A 246 -5.66 11.22 -6.98
C VAL A 246 -5.75 12.52 -7.81
N PRO A 247 -4.63 13.25 -8.03
CA PRO A 247 -4.66 14.49 -8.79
C PRO A 247 -5.24 14.30 -10.19
N GLY A 248 -6.05 15.26 -10.65
CA GLY A 248 -6.59 15.23 -12.01
C GLY A 248 -5.48 15.14 -13.07
N ALA A 249 -4.35 15.79 -12.83
CA ALA A 249 -3.14 15.71 -13.65
C ALA A 249 -2.58 14.28 -13.77
N ALA A 250 -2.63 13.48 -12.70
CA ALA A 250 -2.19 12.09 -12.74
C ALA A 250 -3.12 11.21 -13.59
N LEU A 251 -4.42 11.51 -13.61
CA LEU A 251 -5.39 10.80 -14.47
C LEU A 251 -5.15 11.09 -15.96
N LEU A 252 -4.67 12.29 -16.31
CA LEU A 252 -4.29 12.63 -17.69
C LEU A 252 -3.10 11.79 -18.16
N GLU A 253 -2.04 11.69 -17.36
CA GLU A 253 -0.90 10.83 -17.70
C GLU A 253 -1.28 9.36 -17.76
N MET A 254 -2.17 8.90 -16.88
CA MET A 254 -2.70 7.54 -16.89
C MET A 254 -3.42 7.22 -18.21
N ALA A 255 -4.30 8.11 -18.67
CA ALA A 255 -5.00 7.96 -19.95
C ALA A 255 -4.04 7.94 -21.15
N ARG A 256 -3.05 8.86 -21.17
CA ARG A 256 -2.03 8.93 -22.22
C ARG A 256 -1.16 7.67 -22.26
N ALA A 257 -0.69 7.21 -21.10
CA ALA A 257 0.10 5.98 -21.00
C ALA A 257 -0.70 4.76 -21.46
N ALA A 258 -1.99 4.66 -21.09
CA ALA A 258 -2.87 3.59 -21.56
C ALA A 258 -3.05 3.62 -23.10
N ALA A 259 -3.11 4.80 -23.72
CA ALA A 259 -3.18 4.94 -25.18
C ALA A 259 -1.93 4.37 -25.87
N VAL A 260 -0.73 4.74 -25.39
CA VAL A 260 0.54 4.21 -25.89
C VAL A 260 0.61 2.68 -25.72
N LEU A 261 0.20 2.16 -24.56
CA LEU A 261 0.20 0.72 -24.32
C LEU A 261 -0.79 -0.03 -25.21
N ALA A 262 -1.96 0.57 -25.50
CA ALA A 262 -3.01 -0.07 -26.30
C ALA A 262 -2.76 -0.02 -27.80
N ALA A 263 -2.18 1.07 -28.32
CA ALA A 263 -2.09 1.33 -29.76
C ALA A 263 -0.68 1.70 -30.26
N GLY A 264 0.32 1.66 -29.38
CA GLY A 264 1.72 1.97 -29.68
C GLY A 264 1.98 3.44 -30.02
N GLY A 265 3.17 3.72 -30.55
CA GLY A 265 3.61 5.08 -30.88
C GLY A 265 4.44 5.73 -29.77
N ALA A 266 4.98 6.90 -30.07
CA ALA A 266 5.69 7.73 -29.11
C ALA A 266 4.72 8.45 -28.17
N GLU A 267 5.24 8.94 -27.04
CA GLU A 267 4.43 9.66 -26.05
C GLU A 267 3.80 10.94 -26.61
N THR A 268 4.50 11.59 -27.55
CA THR A 268 4.10 12.80 -28.26
C THR A 268 3.09 12.53 -29.39
N ASP A 269 2.87 11.26 -29.74
CA ASP A 269 1.90 10.89 -30.77
C ASP A 269 0.46 10.99 -30.26
N TRP A 270 0.22 11.15 -28.96
CA TRP A 270 -1.11 11.08 -28.37
C TRP A 270 -1.52 12.42 -27.74
N ALA A 271 -2.69 12.91 -28.16
CA ALA A 271 -3.39 14.01 -27.52
C ALA A 271 -4.67 13.49 -26.84
N LEU A 272 -5.03 14.11 -25.72
CA LEU A 272 -6.31 13.86 -25.06
C LEU A 272 -7.29 14.94 -25.49
N ARG A 273 -8.54 14.57 -25.79
CA ARG A 273 -9.59 15.51 -26.19
C ARG A 273 -10.85 15.29 -25.38
N GLN A 274 -11.59 16.36 -25.15
CA GLN A 274 -12.90 16.33 -24.46
C GLN A 274 -12.83 15.54 -23.15
N VAL A 275 -11.81 15.83 -22.33
CA VAL A 275 -11.61 15.13 -21.06
C VAL A 275 -12.55 15.72 -20.02
N VAL A 276 -13.23 14.85 -19.28
CA VAL A 276 -14.11 15.22 -18.17
C VAL A 276 -13.63 14.51 -16.91
N TRP A 277 -13.55 15.24 -15.79
CA TRP A 277 -13.39 14.66 -14.46
C TRP A 277 -14.78 14.54 -13.81
N SER A 278 -15.42 13.39 -14.01
CA SER A 278 -16.79 13.16 -13.57
C SER A 278 -16.93 13.08 -12.05
N ARG A 279 -15.94 12.48 -11.38
CA ARG A 279 -15.95 12.31 -9.93
C ARG A 279 -14.53 12.21 -9.35
N PRO A 280 -14.22 12.86 -8.21
CA PRO A 280 -12.95 12.69 -7.53
C PRO A 280 -12.64 11.22 -7.25
N LEU A 281 -11.40 10.79 -7.50
CA LEU A 281 -10.93 9.45 -7.18
C LEU A 281 -10.26 9.50 -5.82
N THR A 282 -10.99 9.08 -4.78
CA THR A 282 -10.47 9.02 -3.40
C THR A 282 -9.63 7.76 -3.20
N ALA A 283 -8.49 7.92 -2.55
CA ALA A 283 -7.50 6.86 -2.33
C ALA A 283 -7.00 6.85 -0.87
N GLY A 284 -7.90 7.16 0.09
CA GLY A 284 -7.62 7.06 1.53
C GLY A 284 -7.48 5.61 2.04
N ARG A 285 -7.84 4.63 1.20
CA ARG A 285 -7.60 3.20 1.39
C ARG A 285 -7.08 2.61 0.07
N PRO A 286 -6.40 1.45 0.10
CA PRO A 286 -5.98 0.79 -1.12
C PRO A 286 -7.14 0.55 -2.08
N VAL A 287 -6.95 0.88 -3.35
CA VAL A 287 -7.99 0.85 -4.39
C VAL A 287 -7.41 0.38 -5.72
N ASP A 288 -8.13 -0.53 -6.38
CA ASP A 288 -7.88 -0.88 -7.76
C ASP A 288 -8.60 0.12 -8.67
N VAL A 289 -7.84 0.73 -9.57
CA VAL A 289 -8.31 1.69 -10.57
C VAL A 289 -8.10 1.07 -11.94
N HIS A 290 -9.14 1.13 -12.76
CA HIS A 290 -9.15 0.57 -14.10
C HIS A 290 -9.10 1.69 -15.13
N THR A 291 -8.31 1.49 -16.18
CA THR A 291 -8.31 2.34 -17.39
C THR A 291 -8.72 1.47 -18.56
N ALA A 292 -9.97 1.66 -19.01
CA ALA A 292 -10.48 1.05 -20.22
C ALA A 292 -10.14 1.92 -21.43
N VAL A 293 -9.74 1.27 -22.53
CA VAL A 293 -9.54 1.91 -23.83
C VAL A 293 -10.48 1.23 -24.81
N SER A 294 -11.28 1.99 -25.53
CA SER A 294 -12.26 1.46 -26.49
C SER A 294 -12.24 2.26 -27.78
N VAL A 295 -12.80 1.69 -28.85
CA VAL A 295 -13.04 2.41 -30.11
C VAL A 295 -14.52 2.75 -30.16
N ARG A 296 -14.84 4.05 -30.30
CA ARG A 296 -16.23 4.51 -30.39
C ARG A 296 -16.79 4.22 -31.79
N ALA A 297 -18.11 4.40 -31.94
CA ALA A 297 -18.81 4.19 -33.22
C ALA A 297 -18.30 5.10 -34.36
N ASP A 298 -17.73 6.26 -34.03
CA ASP A 298 -17.10 7.18 -34.99
C ASP A 298 -15.66 6.77 -35.36
N GLY A 299 -15.17 5.65 -34.83
CA GLY A 299 -13.83 5.11 -35.07
C GLY A 299 -12.73 5.77 -34.23
N GLU A 300 -13.05 6.81 -33.44
CA GLU A 300 -12.06 7.43 -32.57
C GLU A 300 -11.86 6.62 -31.29
N PRO A 301 -10.61 6.37 -30.87
CA PRO A 301 -10.36 5.74 -29.59
C PRO A 301 -10.75 6.67 -28.42
N ALA A 302 -11.23 6.07 -27.35
CA ALA A 302 -11.63 6.76 -26.12
C ALA A 302 -11.09 6.03 -24.90
N PHE A 303 -11.06 6.73 -23.77
CA PHE A 303 -10.69 6.15 -22.49
C PHE A 303 -11.76 6.39 -21.44
N GLU A 304 -11.79 5.49 -20.48
CA GLU A 304 -12.54 5.63 -19.24
C GLU A 304 -11.68 5.17 -18.07
N ILE A 305 -11.56 6.00 -17.05
CA ILE A 305 -10.90 5.67 -15.78
C ILE A 305 -12.00 5.48 -14.73
N TYR A 306 -12.06 4.29 -14.14
CA TYR A 306 -13.14 3.90 -13.23
C TYR A 306 -12.64 3.00 -12.09
N THR A 307 -13.42 2.91 -11.02
CA THR A 307 -13.29 1.90 -9.96
C THR A 307 -14.52 1.01 -9.92
N GLU A 308 -14.42 -0.18 -9.35
CA GLU A 308 -15.56 -1.04 -9.08
C GLU A 308 -16.09 -0.78 -7.67
N GLY A 309 -17.40 -0.51 -7.55
CA GLY A 309 -18.08 -0.34 -6.28
C GLY A 309 -18.42 -1.68 -5.61
N PRO A 310 -19.01 -1.66 -4.40
CA PRO A 310 -19.23 -2.88 -3.59
C PRO A 310 -20.08 -3.96 -4.28
N GLY A 311 -20.93 -3.59 -5.24
CA GLY A 311 -21.76 -4.51 -6.03
C GLY A 311 -21.16 -4.85 -7.40
N GLY A 312 -19.91 -4.45 -7.68
CA GLY A 312 -19.29 -4.56 -8.99
C GLY A 312 -19.75 -3.49 -9.99
N GLU A 313 -20.50 -2.48 -9.53
CA GLU A 313 -20.92 -1.37 -10.35
C GLU A 313 -19.72 -0.50 -10.74
N ARG A 314 -19.71 -0.07 -11.99
CA ARG A 314 -18.65 0.75 -12.54
C ARG A 314 -18.86 2.20 -12.13
N VAL A 315 -17.88 2.76 -11.41
CA VAL A 315 -17.89 4.15 -10.97
C VAL A 315 -16.84 4.95 -11.74
N VAL A 316 -17.31 5.75 -12.68
CA VAL A 316 -16.45 6.50 -13.60
C VAL A 316 -15.91 7.78 -12.95
N HIS A 317 -14.59 7.94 -13.00
CA HIS A 317 -13.87 9.09 -12.46
C HIS A 317 -13.44 10.08 -13.53
N SER A 318 -13.01 9.57 -14.69
CA SER A 318 -12.65 10.43 -15.84
C SER A 318 -12.90 9.73 -17.16
N THR A 319 -13.31 10.49 -18.16
CA THR A 319 -13.50 10.03 -19.53
C THR A 319 -12.86 10.99 -20.50
N GLY A 320 -12.59 10.53 -21.72
CA GLY A 320 -12.18 11.41 -22.81
C GLY A 320 -11.91 10.65 -24.10
N ARG A 321 -11.51 11.38 -25.12
CA ARG A 321 -11.08 10.86 -26.42
C ARG A 321 -9.57 10.84 -26.52
N LEU A 322 -9.05 9.83 -27.19
CA LEU A 322 -7.64 9.66 -27.51
C LEU A 322 -7.46 9.95 -28.99
N HIS A 323 -6.62 10.92 -29.32
CA HIS A 323 -6.38 11.31 -30.70
C HIS A 323 -4.90 11.12 -31.05
N ARG A 324 -4.64 10.30 -32.07
CA ARG A 324 -3.28 10.03 -32.53
C ARG A 324 -2.84 11.06 -33.57
N ARG A 325 -1.74 11.76 -33.29
CA ARG A 325 -1.04 12.61 -34.25
C ARG A 325 -0.34 11.72 -35.28
N THR A 326 -0.52 12.05 -36.54
CA THR A 326 0.18 11.48 -37.70
C THR A 326 0.70 12.64 -38.54
N ALA A 327 1.69 12.40 -39.39
CA ALA A 327 2.28 13.45 -40.23
C ALA A 327 1.25 14.19 -41.10
N GLY A 328 0.10 13.56 -41.42
CA GLY A 328 -0.98 14.15 -42.22
C GLY A 328 -1.97 15.02 -41.45
N ASN A 329 -2.11 14.88 -40.12
CA ASN A 329 -3.04 15.66 -39.29
C ASN A 329 -2.33 16.58 -38.27
N ALA A 330 -0.99 16.66 -38.33
CA ALA A 330 -0.18 17.43 -37.40
C ALA A 330 -0.53 18.93 -37.38
N ALA A 331 -1.03 19.48 -38.50
CA ALA A 331 -1.51 20.85 -38.64
C ALA A 331 -2.91 21.07 -38.04
N GLU A 332 -3.86 20.14 -38.22
CA GLU A 332 -5.23 20.24 -37.68
C GLU A 332 -5.30 20.22 -36.14
N LEU A 333 -4.25 19.66 -35.51
CA LEU A 333 -4.11 19.64 -34.06
C LEU A 333 -3.58 20.96 -33.47
N LEU A 334 -2.84 21.74 -34.28
CA LEU A 334 -2.26 23.02 -33.87
C LEU A 334 -3.23 24.20 -34.03
N ASP A 335 -4.45 23.98 -34.55
CA ASP A 335 -5.47 25.02 -34.70
C ASP A 335 -5.88 25.61 -33.34
N GLY A 336 -5.36 26.81 -33.10
CA GLY A 336 -5.65 27.74 -32.01
C GLY A 336 -5.03 29.10 -32.38
N PRO A 337 -5.52 30.22 -31.82
CA PRO A 337 -4.99 31.54 -32.17
C PRO A 337 -3.48 31.57 -31.92
N GLU A 338 -2.71 31.91 -32.97
CA GLU A 338 -1.26 32.06 -32.88
C GLU A 338 -0.90 33.07 -31.78
N LEU A 339 -0.11 32.62 -30.81
CA LEU A 339 0.46 33.51 -29.81
C LEU A 339 1.47 34.46 -30.48
N PRO A 340 1.56 35.73 -30.05
CA PRO A 340 2.68 36.59 -30.42
C PRO A 340 3.97 35.95 -29.89
N GLY A 341 4.81 35.39 -30.78
CA GLY A 341 6.05 34.69 -30.39
C GLY A 341 6.54 33.59 -31.31
N GLY A 342 5.75 33.16 -32.31
CA GLY A 342 6.17 32.11 -33.25
C GLY A 342 6.01 30.70 -32.68
N ALA A 343 5.85 29.74 -33.60
CA ALA A 343 5.48 28.36 -33.33
C ALA A 343 6.44 27.66 -32.33
N GLY A 344 6.03 27.57 -31.07
CA GLY A 344 6.65 26.68 -30.07
C GLY A 344 7.46 27.36 -28.97
N HIS A 345 7.71 28.67 -29.01
CA HIS A 345 8.51 29.38 -28.00
C HIS A 345 7.73 30.55 -27.37
N LEU A 346 7.86 30.73 -26.06
CA LEU A 346 7.22 31.79 -25.28
C LEU A 346 8.26 32.78 -24.76
N ASP A 347 8.03 34.08 -24.99
CA ASP A 347 8.75 35.13 -24.26
C ASP A 347 8.15 35.28 -22.86
N VAL A 348 8.59 34.40 -21.95
CA VAL A 348 8.09 34.35 -20.57
C VAL A 348 8.35 35.66 -19.82
N ALA A 349 9.46 36.35 -20.12
CA ALA A 349 9.79 37.61 -19.47
C ALA A 349 8.78 38.71 -19.86
N ALA A 350 8.44 38.82 -21.16
CA ALA A 350 7.42 39.75 -21.62
C ALA A 350 6.03 39.41 -21.08
N LEU A 351 5.66 38.12 -21.06
CA LEU A 351 4.38 37.67 -20.52
C LEU A 351 4.27 37.95 -19.01
N ARG A 352 5.33 37.73 -18.25
CA ARG A 352 5.36 38.07 -16.83
C ARG A 352 5.28 39.56 -16.58
N ALA A 353 5.92 40.39 -17.40
CA ALA A 353 5.84 41.86 -17.31
C ALA A 353 4.44 42.41 -17.62
N GLN A 354 3.60 41.65 -18.32
CA GLN A 354 2.21 41.99 -18.61
C GLN A 354 1.24 41.58 -17.49
N CYS A 355 1.70 40.84 -16.48
CA CYS A 355 0.90 40.54 -15.29
C CYS A 355 0.71 41.82 -14.45
N ASP A 356 -0.53 42.24 -14.26
CA ASP A 356 -0.95 43.47 -13.59
C ASP A 356 -1.42 43.26 -12.14
N GLY A 357 -1.24 42.05 -11.59
CA GLY A 357 -1.67 41.66 -10.25
C GLY A 357 -0.53 41.42 -9.26
N THR A 358 -0.87 40.79 -8.13
CA THR A 358 0.11 40.45 -7.09
C THR A 358 1.03 39.32 -7.55
N VAL A 359 2.30 39.43 -7.20
CA VAL A 359 3.24 38.31 -7.25
C VAL A 359 3.20 37.61 -5.90
N LEU A 360 2.97 36.30 -5.93
CA LEU A 360 2.97 35.44 -4.76
C LEU A 360 4.22 34.56 -4.78
N ASP A 361 4.83 34.38 -3.62
CA ASP A 361 5.82 33.32 -3.44
C ASP A 361 5.17 31.95 -3.16
N ALA A 362 6.00 30.92 -3.06
CA ALA A 362 5.54 29.56 -2.77
C ALA A 362 4.75 29.47 -1.45
N GLU A 363 5.17 30.14 -0.39
CA GLU A 363 4.52 30.05 0.92
C GLU A 363 3.12 30.66 0.86
N GLU A 364 3.01 31.85 0.27
CA GLU A 364 1.75 32.55 0.06
C GLU A 364 0.79 31.77 -0.85
N CYS A 365 1.29 31.22 -1.96
CA CYS A 365 0.50 30.38 -2.87
C CYS A 365 -0.13 29.19 -2.14
N TYR A 366 0.68 28.41 -1.43
CA TYR A 366 0.22 27.20 -0.77
C TYR A 366 -0.58 27.47 0.50
N ALA A 367 -0.36 28.61 1.18
CA ALA A 367 -1.24 29.06 2.25
C ALA A 367 -2.65 29.37 1.70
N ARG A 368 -2.76 30.00 0.53
CA ARG A 368 -4.06 30.24 -0.13
C ARG A 368 -4.75 28.95 -0.54
N PHE A 369 -4.01 27.98 -1.10
CA PHE A 369 -4.57 26.66 -1.42
C PHE A 369 -5.10 25.96 -0.16
N SER A 370 -4.31 25.94 0.91
CA SER A 370 -4.72 25.35 2.19
C SER A 370 -5.98 26.03 2.75
N GLY A 371 -6.06 27.36 2.68
CA GLY A 371 -7.26 28.12 3.08
C GLY A 371 -8.51 27.80 2.25
N ALA A 372 -8.33 27.34 1.01
CA ALA A 372 -9.41 26.85 0.14
C ALA A 372 -9.71 25.34 0.30
N GLY A 373 -9.05 24.66 1.25
CA GLY A 373 -9.19 23.22 1.49
C GLY A 373 -8.41 22.34 0.50
N LEU A 374 -7.41 22.90 -0.18
CA LEU A 374 -6.47 22.17 -1.05
C LEU A 374 -5.11 22.07 -0.36
N GLU A 375 -4.80 20.89 0.14
CA GLU A 375 -3.58 20.60 0.88
C GLU A 375 -2.57 19.85 0.01
N TYR A 376 -1.44 20.50 -0.24
CA TYR A 376 -0.34 19.95 -1.02
C TYR A 376 0.86 19.63 -0.13
N GLY A 377 1.34 18.39 -0.20
CA GLY A 377 2.59 17.96 0.44
C GLY A 377 3.84 18.26 -0.41
N PRO A 378 5.05 18.02 0.13
CA PRO A 378 6.32 18.50 -0.46
C PRO A 378 6.59 18.06 -1.90
N THR A 379 6.04 16.94 -2.36
CA THR A 379 6.25 16.44 -3.72
C THR A 379 5.28 17.03 -4.75
N LEU A 380 4.19 17.67 -4.33
CA LEU A 380 3.26 18.42 -5.20
C LEU A 380 3.38 19.94 -5.07
N ARG A 381 4.28 20.43 -4.22
CA ARG A 381 4.55 21.86 -4.06
C ARG A 381 5.58 22.38 -5.08
N ALA A 382 5.27 22.33 -6.36
CA ALA A 382 6.20 22.70 -7.44
C ALA A 382 6.11 24.17 -7.91
N VAL A 383 5.17 24.97 -7.43
CA VAL A 383 5.11 26.42 -7.72
C VAL A 383 6.12 27.17 -6.85
N GLU A 384 7.11 27.82 -7.46
CA GLU A 384 8.08 28.67 -6.74
C GLU A 384 7.58 30.11 -6.60
N THR A 385 7.03 30.66 -7.68
CA THR A 385 6.42 32.01 -7.71
C THR A 385 5.26 32.04 -8.68
N LEU A 386 4.27 32.89 -8.41
CA LEU A 386 3.09 33.08 -9.24
C LEU A 386 2.83 34.58 -9.44
N SER A 387 3.07 35.07 -10.64
CA SER A 387 2.70 36.43 -11.04
C SER A 387 1.26 36.42 -11.55
N GLY A 388 0.33 36.94 -10.75
CA GLY A 388 -1.10 37.00 -11.08
C GLY A 388 -1.47 38.22 -11.91
N GLY A 389 -2.64 38.19 -12.54
CA GLY A 389 -3.14 39.29 -13.36
C GLY A 389 -4.58 39.10 -13.81
N THR A 390 -5.17 40.15 -14.37
CA THR A 390 -6.60 40.21 -14.76
C THR A 390 -6.91 39.28 -15.95
N ARG A 391 -5.94 39.06 -16.83
CA ARG A 391 -6.11 38.26 -18.06
C ARG A 391 -5.17 37.06 -18.17
N GLN A 392 -4.06 37.09 -17.45
CA GLN A 392 -3.05 36.04 -17.49
C GLN A 392 -2.30 35.92 -16.17
N ALA A 393 -1.81 34.71 -15.91
CA ALA A 393 -0.92 34.41 -14.79
C ALA A 393 0.30 33.64 -15.30
N VAL A 394 1.46 33.92 -14.72
CA VAL A 394 2.72 33.26 -15.06
C VAL A 394 3.33 32.66 -13.79
N ALA A 395 3.53 31.35 -13.78
CA ALA A 395 4.09 30.61 -12.67
C ALA A 395 5.48 30.07 -12.99
N ARG A 396 6.43 30.25 -12.07
CA ARG A 396 7.70 29.53 -12.08
C ARG A 396 7.49 28.16 -11.45
N LEU A 397 7.85 27.10 -12.18
CA LEU A 397 7.67 25.73 -11.74
C LEU A 397 9.02 25.02 -11.55
N ARG A 398 9.16 24.27 -10.46
CA ARG A 398 10.30 23.37 -10.21
C ARG A 398 9.88 22.16 -9.41
N LEU A 399 10.22 20.97 -9.91
CA LEU A 399 10.06 19.74 -9.14
C LEU A 399 10.97 19.75 -7.91
N SER A 400 10.45 19.35 -6.76
CA SER A 400 11.29 19.08 -5.59
C SER A 400 12.23 17.90 -5.88
N ALA A 401 13.36 17.81 -5.17
CA ALA A 401 14.32 16.71 -5.38
C ALA A 401 13.67 15.32 -5.23
N ALA A 402 12.73 15.18 -4.30
CA ALA A 402 11.97 13.95 -4.09
C ALA A 402 11.03 13.60 -5.25
N ALA A 403 10.39 14.61 -5.85
CA ALA A 403 9.55 14.44 -7.05
C ALA A 403 10.41 14.15 -8.29
N SER A 404 11.48 14.92 -8.51
CA SER A 404 12.37 14.78 -9.67
C SER A 404 13.09 13.42 -9.73
N ALA A 405 13.30 12.76 -8.59
CA ALA A 405 13.84 11.40 -8.54
C ALA A 405 12.86 10.34 -9.08
N ARG A 406 11.58 10.68 -9.30
CA ARG A 406 10.55 9.78 -9.83
C ARG A 406 10.46 9.92 -11.35
N THR A 407 11.09 8.99 -12.05
CA THR A 407 11.15 8.99 -13.52
C THR A 407 10.05 8.13 -14.16
N GLY A 408 9.87 8.27 -15.48
CA GLY A 408 8.98 7.42 -16.28
C GLY A 408 7.60 8.02 -16.54
N PHE A 409 7.49 9.35 -16.52
CA PHE A 409 6.29 10.10 -16.86
C PHE A 409 6.60 11.04 -18.03
N ALA A 410 5.73 11.08 -19.04
CA ALA A 410 5.75 12.15 -20.04
C ALA A 410 5.13 13.42 -19.46
N LEU A 411 4.03 13.25 -18.73
CA LEU A 411 3.37 14.29 -17.95
C LEU A 411 3.62 14.01 -16.46
N HIS A 412 4.70 14.55 -15.90
CA HIS A 412 5.03 14.35 -14.49
C HIS A 412 3.90 14.91 -13.61
N PRO A 413 3.25 14.11 -12.74
CA PRO A 413 2.06 14.53 -11.99
C PRO A 413 2.25 15.83 -11.23
N SER A 414 3.38 16.02 -10.55
CA SER A 414 3.66 17.26 -9.81
C SER A 414 3.79 18.50 -10.69
N LEU A 415 4.43 18.39 -11.86
CA LEU A 415 4.65 19.58 -12.70
C LEU A 415 3.36 19.95 -13.43
N LEU A 416 2.65 18.94 -13.95
CA LEU A 416 1.37 19.16 -14.62
C LEU A 416 0.32 19.68 -13.64
N ASP A 417 0.25 19.15 -12.41
CA ASP A 417 -0.66 19.67 -11.40
C ASP A 417 -0.31 21.11 -11.00
N ALA A 418 0.98 21.43 -10.85
CA ALA A 418 1.42 22.80 -10.59
C ALA A 418 1.11 23.77 -11.75
N ALA A 419 1.11 23.28 -13.00
CA ALA A 419 0.61 24.05 -14.13
C ALA A 419 -0.90 24.34 -14.01
N LEU A 420 -1.72 23.39 -13.53
CA LEU A 420 -3.12 23.65 -13.22
C LEU A 420 -3.27 24.62 -12.03
N GLN A 421 -2.45 24.48 -10.99
CA GLN A 421 -2.41 25.40 -9.83
C GLN A 421 -2.14 26.85 -10.26
N SER A 422 -1.36 27.08 -11.33
CA SER A 422 -1.06 28.43 -11.84
C SER A 422 -2.31 29.26 -12.19
N THR A 423 -3.43 28.59 -12.50
CA THR A 423 -4.70 29.26 -12.79
C THR A 423 -5.24 30.07 -11.61
N ALA A 424 -4.85 29.74 -10.38
CA ALA A 424 -5.20 30.52 -9.19
C ALA A 424 -4.73 31.98 -9.27
N GLY A 425 -3.67 32.25 -10.05
CA GLY A 425 -3.15 33.59 -10.30
C GLY A 425 -4.12 34.51 -11.04
N LEU A 426 -5.15 33.96 -11.68
CA LEU A 426 -6.20 34.69 -12.40
C LEU A 426 -7.35 35.14 -11.49
N PHE A 427 -7.41 34.63 -10.26
CA PHE A 427 -8.51 34.83 -9.32
C PHE A 427 -8.07 35.53 -8.02
N THR A 428 -6.84 36.06 -7.98
CA THR A 428 -6.26 36.66 -6.75
C THR A 428 -6.95 37.95 -6.31
N GLY A 429 -7.71 38.61 -7.18
CA GLY A 429 -8.37 39.90 -6.92
C GLY A 429 -9.87 39.83 -6.59
N SER A 430 -10.52 38.67 -6.70
CA SER A 430 -11.99 38.57 -6.61
C SER A 430 -12.56 38.47 -5.20
N GLY A 431 -11.73 38.50 -4.14
CA GLY A 431 -12.16 38.45 -2.73
C GLY A 431 -12.82 37.13 -2.29
N THR A 432 -13.11 36.22 -3.23
CA THR A 432 -13.68 34.91 -3.00
C THR A 432 -12.58 33.86 -2.90
N SER A 433 -12.44 33.29 -1.71
CA SER A 433 -11.62 32.10 -1.40
C SER A 433 -12.25 30.84 -1.99
N SER A 434 -12.49 30.81 -3.31
CA SER A 434 -13.11 29.66 -3.96
C SER A 434 -12.03 28.74 -4.53
N ALA A 435 -11.98 27.50 -4.07
CA ALA A 435 -11.20 26.46 -4.72
C ALA A 435 -11.69 26.30 -6.17
N ALA A 436 -10.81 26.58 -7.14
CA ALA A 436 -11.07 26.34 -8.55
C ALA A 436 -10.81 24.86 -8.85
N LEU A 437 -11.86 24.04 -8.84
CA LEU A 437 -11.73 22.60 -9.09
C LEU A 437 -11.75 22.31 -10.60
N PRO A 438 -10.80 21.49 -11.11
CA PRO A 438 -10.84 20.96 -12.46
C PRO A 438 -12.17 20.26 -12.76
N PHE A 439 -12.80 20.60 -13.88
CA PHE A 439 -14.04 19.97 -14.32
C PHE A 439 -13.89 19.26 -15.66
N ALA A 440 -13.30 19.95 -16.65
CA ALA A 440 -13.08 19.41 -17.99
C ALA A 440 -11.90 20.10 -18.68
N LEU A 441 -11.41 19.53 -19.78
CA LEU A 441 -10.58 20.23 -20.77
C LEU A 441 -10.97 19.81 -22.19
N ASP A 442 -10.77 20.71 -23.14
CA ASP A 442 -11.08 20.41 -24.54
C ASP A 442 -9.96 19.62 -25.20
N ARG A 443 -8.70 20.00 -24.93
CA ARG A 443 -7.52 19.36 -25.54
C ARG A 443 -6.30 19.45 -24.64
N LEU A 444 -5.56 18.35 -24.54
CA LEU A 444 -4.20 18.30 -24.00
C LEU A 444 -3.26 17.73 -25.06
N GLU A 445 -2.16 18.43 -25.31
CA GLU A 445 -1.13 18.04 -26.27
C GLU A 445 0.23 17.93 -25.60
N VAL A 446 0.93 16.82 -25.87
CA VAL A 446 2.31 16.59 -25.43
C VAL A 446 3.25 16.84 -26.61
N LEU A 447 3.99 17.93 -26.57
CA LEU A 447 5.04 18.23 -27.57
C LEU A 447 6.37 17.60 -27.17
N ARG A 448 6.61 17.52 -25.86
CA ARG A 448 7.73 16.82 -25.21
C ARG A 448 7.36 16.56 -23.75
N ALA A 449 8.14 15.71 -23.09
CA ALA A 449 7.95 15.45 -21.67
C ALA A 449 8.01 16.75 -20.85
N THR A 450 7.23 16.83 -19.78
CA THR A 450 7.26 17.93 -18.83
C THR A 450 8.68 18.09 -18.26
N PRO A 451 9.25 19.30 -18.20
CA PRO A 451 10.60 19.52 -17.72
C PRO A 451 10.69 19.36 -16.18
N SER A 452 11.89 19.25 -15.62
CA SER A 452 12.07 19.29 -14.16
C SER A 452 11.95 20.70 -13.58
N SER A 453 12.20 21.72 -14.40
CA SER A 453 11.98 23.14 -14.11
C SER A 453 11.54 23.85 -15.37
N GLY A 454 10.65 24.83 -15.21
CA GLY A 454 10.15 25.64 -16.33
C GLY A 454 9.11 26.64 -15.89
N TRP A 455 8.19 26.96 -16.78
CA TRP A 455 7.13 27.94 -16.53
C TRP A 455 5.77 27.43 -17.00
N ALA A 456 4.71 27.87 -16.34
CA ALA A 456 3.35 27.77 -16.84
C ALA A 456 2.77 29.16 -17.07
N VAL A 457 2.11 29.32 -18.22
CA VAL A 457 1.38 30.53 -18.59
C VAL A 457 -0.09 30.19 -18.72
N ALA A 458 -0.90 30.63 -17.76
CA ALA A 458 -2.34 30.45 -17.75
C ALA A 458 -3.05 31.73 -18.23
N ARG A 459 -4.05 31.58 -19.09
CA ARG A 459 -4.82 32.68 -19.69
C ARG A 459 -6.29 32.32 -19.75
N PHE A 460 -7.17 33.31 -19.69
CA PHE A 460 -8.56 33.07 -20.12
C PHE A 460 -8.60 32.74 -21.61
N ALA A 461 -9.34 31.71 -21.98
CA ALA A 461 -9.57 31.36 -23.37
C ALA A 461 -10.27 32.51 -24.11
N ALA A 462 -10.10 32.59 -25.43
CA ALA A 462 -10.67 33.67 -26.24
C ALA A 462 -12.20 33.72 -26.18
N ASP A 463 -12.83 32.56 -26.00
CA ASP A 463 -14.27 32.37 -25.89
C ASP A 463 -14.77 32.24 -24.43
N ASP A 464 -13.91 32.49 -23.44
CA ASP A 464 -14.29 32.52 -22.03
C ASP A 464 -15.38 33.56 -21.77
N ARG A 465 -16.35 33.19 -20.93
CA ARG A 465 -17.40 34.09 -20.45
C ARG A 465 -17.35 34.12 -18.92
N PRO A 466 -17.49 35.31 -18.30
CA PRO A 466 -17.68 35.40 -16.86
C PRO A 466 -18.89 34.58 -16.41
N GLY A 467 -18.78 33.89 -15.29
CA GLY A 467 -19.83 33.02 -14.75
C GLY A 467 -19.26 31.96 -13.81
N GLY A 468 -20.11 31.01 -13.39
CA GLY A 468 -19.73 29.94 -12.46
C GLY A 468 -18.72 28.93 -13.02
N VAL A 469 -18.52 28.90 -14.34
CA VAL A 469 -17.48 28.12 -15.02
C VAL A 469 -16.63 29.06 -15.85
N ARG A 470 -15.31 28.97 -15.70
CA ARG A 470 -14.33 29.75 -16.46
C ARG A 470 -13.50 28.85 -17.35
N ARG A 471 -13.22 29.29 -18.57
CA ARG A 471 -12.44 28.57 -19.58
C ARG A 471 -11.05 29.18 -19.73
N LEU A 472 -10.03 28.34 -19.62
CA LEU A 472 -8.63 28.72 -19.51
C LEU A 472 -7.76 27.93 -20.49
N ASP A 473 -6.70 28.56 -20.96
CA ASP A 473 -5.63 27.93 -21.71
C ASP A 473 -4.33 27.98 -20.90
N ILE A 474 -3.58 26.89 -20.91
CA ILE A 474 -2.32 26.75 -20.17
C ILE A 474 -1.25 26.22 -21.11
N ASP A 475 -0.13 26.93 -21.21
CA ASP A 475 1.06 26.44 -21.88
C ASP A 475 2.15 26.21 -20.82
N VAL A 476 2.76 25.02 -20.84
CA VAL A 476 3.91 24.67 -20.00
C VAL A 476 5.16 24.68 -20.89
N CYS A 477 6.19 25.39 -20.48
CA CYS A 477 7.47 25.49 -21.19
C CYS A 477 8.65 25.20 -20.24
N ASP A 478 9.81 24.91 -20.82
CA ASP A 478 11.06 24.78 -20.06
C ASP A 478 11.66 26.15 -19.69
N ASP A 479 12.88 26.15 -19.16
CA ASP A 479 13.56 27.37 -18.71
C ASP A 479 13.91 28.33 -19.85
N ASP A 480 14.00 27.84 -21.08
CA ASP A 480 14.29 28.64 -22.27
C ASP A 480 13.01 29.20 -22.91
N GLY A 481 11.82 28.79 -22.43
CA GLY A 481 10.53 29.25 -22.97
C GLY A 481 9.99 28.37 -24.09
N GLU A 482 10.68 27.28 -24.41
CA GLU A 482 10.24 26.29 -25.38
C GLU A 482 9.03 25.53 -24.81
N VAL A 483 7.92 25.40 -25.56
CA VAL A 483 6.66 24.80 -25.08
C VAL A 483 6.68 23.27 -25.08
N CYS A 484 6.45 22.69 -23.91
CA CYS A 484 6.39 21.24 -23.68
C CYS A 484 4.99 20.65 -23.77
N VAL A 485 4.01 21.31 -23.15
CA VAL A 485 2.63 20.82 -23.02
C VAL A 485 1.66 21.96 -23.26
N ARG A 486 0.58 21.68 -23.98
CA ARG A 486 -0.54 22.62 -24.16
C ARG A 486 -1.81 22.05 -23.60
N ILE A 487 -2.54 22.86 -22.85
CA ILE A 487 -3.87 22.56 -22.33
C ILE A 487 -4.79 23.65 -22.83
N ARG A 488 -5.82 23.27 -23.59
CA ARG A 488 -6.79 24.20 -24.18
C ARG A 488 -8.17 23.94 -23.63
N GLY A 489 -8.89 25.03 -23.41
CA GLY A 489 -10.27 24.98 -22.92
C GLY A 489 -10.41 24.28 -21.57
N PHE A 490 -9.42 24.40 -20.69
CA PHE A 490 -9.47 23.92 -19.32
C PHE A 490 -10.56 24.66 -18.54
N GLN A 491 -11.50 23.92 -17.96
CA GLN A 491 -12.67 24.47 -17.29
C GLN A 491 -12.53 24.31 -15.78
N VAL A 492 -12.65 25.44 -15.08
CA VAL A 492 -12.68 25.50 -13.62
C VAL A 492 -14.01 26.05 -13.14
N ARG A 493 -14.55 25.46 -12.06
CA ARG A 493 -15.72 26.01 -11.37
C ARG A 493 -15.27 27.02 -10.32
N THR A 494 -15.85 28.22 -10.32
CA THR A 494 -15.61 29.24 -9.30
C THR A 494 -16.79 29.26 -8.33
N TYR A 495 -16.56 28.95 -7.06
CA TYR A 495 -17.59 28.97 -6.02
C TYR A 495 -17.67 30.34 -5.35
N GLY A 496 -18.64 31.16 -5.74
CA GLY A 496 -18.95 32.41 -5.06
C GLY A 496 -19.41 33.49 -6.01
N GLY A 497 -20.70 33.84 -5.93
CA GLY A 497 -21.26 35.01 -6.60
C GLY A 497 -22.70 34.84 -7.08
N ASP A 498 -23.63 34.40 -6.24
CA ASP A 498 -25.05 34.64 -6.49
C ASP A 498 -25.38 36.06 -5.99
N THR A 499 -24.98 37.06 -6.75
CA THR A 499 -25.64 38.37 -6.67
C THR A 499 -26.92 38.27 -7.49
N ALA A 500 -28.04 38.06 -6.79
CA ALA A 500 -29.36 38.20 -7.39
C ALA A 500 -29.43 39.55 -8.14
N PRO A 501 -29.91 39.59 -9.39
CA PRO A 501 -30.04 40.83 -10.13
C PRO A 501 -31.06 41.73 -9.41
N SER A 502 -30.59 42.88 -8.92
CA SER A 502 -31.47 43.93 -8.41
C SER A 502 -32.33 44.47 -9.55
N ALA A 503 -33.58 44.03 -9.61
CA ALA A 503 -34.58 44.64 -10.47
C ALA A 503 -34.98 46.01 -9.90
N SER A 504 -34.26 47.06 -10.29
CA SER A 504 -34.76 48.43 -10.24
C SER A 504 -35.33 48.79 -11.61
N GLY A 505 -36.65 48.98 -11.72
CA GLY A 505 -37.23 49.58 -12.91
C GLY A 505 -38.71 49.32 -13.18
N ALA A 506 -39.54 50.19 -12.61
CA ALA A 506 -40.82 50.65 -13.14
C ALA A 506 -42.04 49.70 -13.12
N ALA A 507 -42.93 49.99 -12.18
CA ALA A 507 -44.35 49.73 -12.26
C ALA A 507 -44.99 50.46 -13.46
N ASN A 508 -45.82 49.76 -14.22
CA ASN A 508 -47.14 50.21 -14.69
C ASN A 508 -47.79 49.14 -15.56
N GLY A 509 -49.09 48.89 -15.34
CA GLY A 509 -49.94 48.22 -16.35
C GLY A 509 -50.82 47.09 -15.81
N THR A 510 -51.94 47.48 -15.20
CA THR A 510 -53.21 46.75 -15.15
C THR A 510 -53.51 45.91 -16.40
N HIS A 511 -53.95 44.65 -16.22
CA HIS A 511 -55.31 44.21 -16.55
C HIS A 511 -55.51 42.72 -16.25
N ALA A 512 -56.59 42.43 -15.51
CA ALA A 512 -57.13 41.11 -15.25
C ALA A 512 -57.77 40.49 -16.50
N VAL A 513 -57.66 39.16 -16.65
CA VAL A 513 -58.74 38.32 -17.19
C VAL A 513 -58.69 36.94 -16.52
N THR A 514 -59.81 36.62 -15.91
CA THR A 514 -60.30 35.36 -15.34
C THR A 514 -60.56 34.26 -16.37
N THR A 515 -60.37 32.99 -15.99
CA THR A 515 -61.33 31.87 -16.19
C THR A 515 -60.87 30.68 -15.32
N ASN A 516 -61.57 30.38 -14.21
CA ASN A 516 -62.72 29.48 -14.07
C ASN A 516 -62.40 27.98 -14.19
N GLY A 517 -62.71 27.23 -13.12
CA GLY A 517 -63.18 25.84 -13.26
C GLY A 517 -62.84 24.87 -12.13
N THR A 518 -63.60 24.94 -11.02
CA THR A 518 -64.25 23.81 -10.28
C THR A 518 -63.41 22.57 -9.88
N GLY A 519 -63.44 22.04 -8.64
CA GLY A 519 -64.25 22.30 -7.45
C GLY A 519 -64.11 21.16 -6.42
N ASN A 520 -64.58 21.44 -5.19
CA ASN A 520 -64.83 20.57 -4.00
C ASN A 520 -63.63 19.82 -3.39
N GLY A 521 -63.36 19.78 -2.09
CA GLY A 521 -64.01 20.08 -0.79
C GLY A 521 -63.15 19.27 0.22
N THR A 522 -62.80 19.65 1.45
CA THR A 522 -63.59 20.12 2.59
C THR A 522 -62.64 20.70 3.66
N ASP A 523 -63.24 21.55 4.49
CA ASP A 523 -62.77 22.35 5.61
C ASP A 523 -62.20 21.55 6.82
N THR A 524 -61.13 22.05 7.45
CA THR A 524 -61.02 22.43 8.88
C THR A 524 -59.54 22.49 9.34
N GLY A 525 -59.12 23.62 9.91
CA GLY A 525 -57.90 23.69 10.74
C GLY A 525 -57.00 24.91 10.54
N ASN A 526 -57.28 25.96 11.31
CA ASN A 526 -56.62 27.26 11.33
C ASN A 526 -55.19 27.19 11.93
N GLY A 527 -54.24 27.95 11.37
CA GLY A 527 -52.87 28.09 11.91
C GLY A 527 -51.96 28.93 11.02
N ASN A 528 -52.09 30.25 11.10
CA ASN A 528 -51.24 31.22 10.40
C ASN A 528 -49.87 31.34 11.11
N SER A 529 -48.77 31.00 10.45
CA SER A 529 -47.44 31.49 10.83
C SER A 529 -46.56 31.69 9.60
N THR A 530 -46.21 32.95 9.37
CA THR A 530 -45.17 33.41 8.45
C THR A 530 -43.84 32.71 8.73
N GLY A 531 -43.35 31.92 7.77
CA GLY A 531 -42.05 31.25 7.81
C GLY A 531 -41.19 31.69 6.64
N THR A 532 -40.07 32.32 6.96
CA THR A 532 -38.95 32.67 6.08
C THR A 532 -38.49 31.46 5.25
N GLY A 533 -38.50 31.58 3.92
CA GLY A 533 -37.84 30.61 3.04
C GLY A 533 -36.33 30.64 3.29
N SER A 534 -35.83 29.70 4.08
CA SER A 534 -34.40 29.51 4.37
C SER A 534 -33.73 28.68 3.27
N GLU A 535 -32.41 28.81 3.14
CA GLU A 535 -31.50 28.00 2.29
C GLU A 535 -31.79 26.49 2.30
N ALA A 536 -32.43 25.97 3.36
CA ALA A 536 -32.85 24.58 3.48
C ALA A 536 -33.79 24.07 2.37
N ASP A 537 -34.58 24.93 1.72
CA ASP A 537 -35.55 24.49 0.69
C ASP A 537 -34.91 24.34 -0.71
N ALA A 538 -33.79 25.05 -0.95
CA ALA A 538 -32.94 24.85 -2.12
C ALA A 538 -32.03 23.62 -1.94
N ASP A 539 -31.50 23.43 -0.73
CA ASP A 539 -30.75 22.24 -0.34
C ASP A 539 -31.62 20.98 -0.36
N ALA A 540 -32.89 21.06 0.05
CA ALA A 540 -33.82 19.93 -0.01
C ALA A 540 -34.11 19.48 -1.45
N ARG A 541 -34.22 20.42 -2.40
CA ARG A 541 -34.37 20.10 -3.84
C ARG A 541 -33.11 19.48 -4.43
N LEU A 542 -31.93 19.97 -4.05
CA LEU A 542 -30.64 19.43 -4.51
C LEU A 542 -30.37 18.03 -3.92
N LEU A 543 -30.66 17.82 -2.63
CA LEU A 543 -30.61 16.50 -1.99
C LEU A 543 -31.57 15.51 -2.64
N HIS A 544 -32.76 15.95 -3.04
CA HIS A 544 -33.72 15.09 -3.75
C HIS A 544 -33.24 14.70 -5.16
N LEU A 545 -32.54 15.60 -5.87
CA LEU A 545 -31.93 15.35 -7.18
C LEU A 545 -30.67 14.46 -7.08
N ILE A 546 -29.86 14.64 -6.04
CA ILE A 546 -28.69 13.79 -5.74
C ILE A 546 -29.14 12.38 -5.33
N HIS A 547 -30.22 12.26 -4.54
CA HIS A 547 -30.79 10.97 -4.15
C HIS A 547 -31.40 10.23 -5.35
N ALA A 548 -32.02 10.95 -6.30
CA ALA A 548 -32.56 10.36 -7.53
C ALA A 548 -31.46 9.82 -8.48
N ILE A 549 -30.26 10.39 -8.46
CA ILE A 549 -29.07 9.87 -9.17
C ILE A 549 -28.53 8.62 -8.46
N GLY A 550 -28.52 8.61 -7.13
CA GLY A 550 -28.12 7.45 -6.32
C GLY A 550 -29.00 6.21 -6.55
N GLU A 551 -30.27 6.40 -6.93
CA GLU A 551 -31.24 5.33 -7.23
C GLU A 551 -31.40 5.04 -8.74
N GLY A 552 -30.65 5.71 -9.62
CA GLY A 552 -30.64 5.44 -11.06
C GLY A 552 -31.89 5.92 -11.84
N ALA A 553 -32.63 6.89 -11.32
CA ALA A 553 -33.88 7.38 -11.92
C ALA A 553 -33.70 8.48 -12.99
N LEU A 554 -32.48 8.99 -13.20
CA LEU A 554 -32.17 10.06 -14.17
C LEU A 554 -30.82 9.81 -14.87
N SER A 555 -30.78 9.99 -16.20
CA SER A 555 -29.53 9.96 -16.97
C SER A 555 -28.76 11.28 -16.90
N ALA A 556 -27.45 11.24 -17.17
CA ALA A 556 -26.58 12.44 -17.17
C ALA A 556 -27.06 13.53 -18.15
N ASP A 557 -27.61 13.13 -19.30
CA ASP A 557 -28.19 14.04 -20.31
C ASP A 557 -29.49 14.71 -19.83
N GLU A 558 -30.32 14.02 -19.04
CA GLU A 558 -31.54 14.58 -18.46
C GLU A 558 -31.22 15.57 -17.33
N PHE A 559 -30.18 15.28 -16.53
CA PHE A 559 -29.68 16.21 -15.53
C PHE A 559 -29.13 17.49 -16.17
N GLN A 560 -28.39 17.36 -17.27
CA GLN A 560 -27.83 18.50 -18.00
C GLN A 560 -28.92 19.42 -18.60
N ARG A 561 -30.09 18.87 -18.94
CA ARG A 561 -31.26 19.66 -19.38
C ARG A 561 -32.04 20.29 -18.23
N SER A 562 -31.97 19.74 -17.02
CA SER A 562 -32.66 20.29 -15.84
C SER A 562 -31.96 21.50 -15.20
N LEU A 563 -30.76 21.83 -15.68
CA LEU A 563 -29.91 22.93 -15.21
C LEU A 563 -29.90 24.15 -16.15
N ILE A 564 -30.71 24.11 -17.23
CA ILE A 564 -31.05 25.27 -18.08
C ILE A 564 -32.44 25.71 -17.66
#